data_AF-A0ABD5S388-F1
#
_entry.id   AF-A0ABD5S388-F1
#
_cell.length_a   1.000
_cell.length_b   1.000
_cell.length_c   1.000
_cell.angle_alpha   90.00
_cell.angle_beta   90.00
_cell.angle_gamma   90.00
#
_symmetry.space_group_name_H-M   'P 1'
#
loop_
_entity.id
_entity.type
_entity.pdbx_description
1 polymer ?
#
loop_
_entity_poly.entity_id
_entity_poly.type
_entity_poly.pdbx_seq_one_letter_code
_entity_poly.pdbx_strand_id
1 'polypeptide(L)' 'PGVTVGDVAVIPAGAVVTGDVPDGVVVQGNPAEVVRELD' A
#
# COMPACT_ATOMS: atom_id res chain seq x y z
N PRO A 1 13.45 7.21 0.94
CA PRO A 1 12.85 7.48 -0.39
C PRO A 1 13.30 6.43 -1.40
N GLY A 2 12.36 5.78 -2.10
CA GLY A 2 12.65 4.66 -3.02
C GLY A 2 11.61 3.53 -3.00
N VAL A 3 10.38 3.81 -2.56
CA VAL A 3 9.31 2.80 -2.50
C VAL A 3 8.64 2.65 -3.86
N THR A 4 8.33 1.41 -4.21
CA THR A 4 7.56 1.02 -5.39
C THR A 4 6.14 0.72 -4.96
N VAL A 5 5.17 1.21 -5.75
CA VAL A 5 3.75 0.89 -5.57
C VAL A 5 3.31 0.10 -6.78
N GLY A 6 2.85 -1.12 -6.53
CA GLY A 6 2.34 -2.03 -7.53
C GLY A 6 1.07 -1.54 -8.22
N ASP A 7 0.78 -2.13 -9.36
CA ASP A 7 -0.41 -1.83 -10.15
C ASP A 7 -1.67 -2.20 -9.37
N VAL A 8 -2.73 -1.40 -9.52
CA VAL A 8 -4.05 -1.63 -8.88
C VAL A 8 -4.02 -1.55 -7.33
N ALA A 9 -2.88 -1.22 -6.72
CA ALA A 9 -2.81 -1.00 -5.28
C ALA A 9 -3.68 0.20 -4.84
N VAL A 10 -4.36 0.06 -3.70
CA VAL A 10 -5.22 1.11 -3.14
C VAL A 10 -4.59 1.65 -1.86
N ILE A 11 -4.30 2.95 -1.86
CA ILE A 11 -3.72 3.69 -0.73
C ILE A 11 -4.74 4.75 -0.28
N PRO A 12 -5.34 4.61 0.92
CA PRO A 12 -6.28 5.59 1.44
C PRO A 12 -5.56 6.87 1.89
N ALA A 13 -6.30 7.98 1.94
CA ALA A 13 -5.78 9.24 2.44
C ALA A 13 -5.25 9.10 3.87
N GLY A 14 -4.06 9.65 4.12
CA GLY A 14 -3.41 9.62 5.43
C GLY A 14 -2.56 8.38 5.72
N ALA A 15 -2.50 7.41 4.81
CA ALA A 15 -1.53 6.32 4.92
C ALA A 15 -0.08 6.84 4.70
N VAL A 16 0.86 6.30 5.47
CA VAL A 16 2.30 6.61 5.32
C VAL A 16 3.04 5.34 4.90
N VAL A 17 3.35 5.27 3.61
CA VAL A 17 4.05 4.14 3.00
C VAL A 17 5.54 4.26 3.27
N THR A 18 6.08 3.26 3.98
CA THR A 18 7.50 3.20 4.36
C THR A 18 8.28 2.08 3.67
N GLY A 19 7.59 1.17 2.98
CA GLY A 19 8.15 0.06 2.20
C GLY A 19 7.39 -0.18 0.90
N ASP A 20 7.85 -1.11 0.08
CA ASP A 20 7.23 -1.44 -1.20
C ASP A 20 5.82 -2.05 -1.00
N VAL A 21 4.92 -1.71 -1.92
CA VAL A 21 3.53 -2.17 -1.91
C VAL A 21 3.33 -3.11 -3.11
N PRO A 22 2.92 -4.37 -2.89
CA PRO A 22 2.60 -5.32 -3.97
C PRO A 22 1.47 -4.84 -4.90
N ASP A 23 1.33 -5.49 -6.05
CA ASP A 23 0.19 -5.29 -6.94
C ASP A 23 -1.11 -5.75 -6.28
N GLY A 24 -2.22 -5.09 -6.58
CA GLY A 24 -3.56 -5.55 -6.21
C GLY A 24 -3.79 -5.68 -4.71
N VAL A 25 -3.16 -4.87 -3.85
CA VAL A 25 -3.44 -4.87 -2.40
C VAL A 25 -4.00 -3.55 -1.92
N VAL A 26 -4.73 -3.61 -0.81
CA VAL A 26 -5.11 -2.44 -0.01
C VAL A 26 -4.17 -2.35 1.19
N VAL A 27 -3.53 -1.20 1.36
CA VAL A 27 -2.73 -0.90 2.56
C VAL A 27 -3.41 0.19 3.39
N GLN A 28 -3.17 0.23 4.70
CA GLN A 28 -3.62 1.35 5.54
C GLN A 28 -2.67 1.61 6.71
N GLY A 29 -2.77 2.82 7.28
CA GLY A 29 -2.10 3.18 8.53
C GLY A 29 -0.79 3.93 8.37
N ASN A 30 -0.14 4.16 9.50
CA ASN A 30 1.18 4.78 9.60
C ASN A 30 1.98 4.06 10.70
N PRO A 31 2.94 3.19 10.35
CA PRO A 31 3.32 2.81 8.99
C PRO A 31 2.22 1.99 8.28
N ALA A 32 2.15 2.07 6.94
CA ALA A 32 1.14 1.39 6.16
C ALA A 32 1.38 -0.14 6.12
N GLU A 33 0.34 -0.93 6.38
CA GLU A 33 0.34 -2.39 6.34
C GLU A 33 -0.77 -2.93 5.43
N VAL A 34 -0.55 -4.10 4.82
CA VAL A 34 -1.54 -4.77 3.95
C VAL A 34 -2.72 -5.23 4.80
N VAL A 35 -3.94 -4.84 4.41
CA VAL A 35 -5.18 -5.20 5.10
C VAL A 35 -6.10 -6.09 4.26
N ARG A 36 -5.88 -6.16 2.95
CA ARG A 36 -6.68 -6.94 1.99
C ARG A 36 -5.94 -7.10 0.67
N GLU A 37 -6.16 -8.23 0.00
CA GLU A 37 -5.83 -8.45 -1.41
C GLU A 37 -7.08 -8.20 -2.29
N LEU A 38 -6.88 -7.68 -3.49
CA LEU A 38 -7.89 -7.41 -4.50
C LEU A 38 -7.81 -8.53 -5.55
N ASP A 39 -8.90 -9.29 -5.69
CA ASP A 39 -9.08 -10.29 -6.75
C ASP A 39 -9.26 -9.64 -8.13
#